data_AF-A0A2E1XN54-F1
#
_entry.id   AF-A0A2E1XN54-F1
#
_cell.length_a   1.000
_cell.length_b   1.000
_cell.length_c   1.000
_cell.angle_alpha   90.00
_cell.angle_beta   90.00
_cell.angle_gamma   90.00
#
_symmetry.space_group_name_H-M   'P 1'
#
loop_
_entity.id
_entity.type
_entity.pdbx_description
1 polymer ?
#
loop_
_entity_poly.entity_id
_entity_poly.type
_entity_poly.pdbx_seq_one_letter_code
_entity_poly.pdbx_strand_id
1 'polypeptide(L)'
;MSKDLIPIINNINQEEIGEILMDISEGLLYKGANIAICKISFDDLKNENFDTIEKLDCYEYGDWDNLSYYLSEKELERIKKQFDDDLEMLIEDDESDVDSCYGIFSSFLYCNDAMNDEKGYNFEYKDFVWCATD
;
A
#
# COMPACT_ATOMS: atom_id res chain seq x y z
N MET A 1 -6.52 -22.46 10.20
CA MET A 1 -5.28 -22.17 10.95
C MET A 1 -4.73 -20.89 10.36
N SER A 2 -4.55 -19.81 11.13
CA SER A 2 -3.86 -18.63 10.58
C SER A 2 -2.41 -19.04 10.34
N LYS A 3 -1.96 -19.00 9.09
CA LYS A 3 -0.56 -19.24 8.77
C LYS A 3 0.23 -18.07 9.34
N ASP A 4 1.28 -18.35 10.12
CA ASP A 4 2.15 -17.31 10.64
C ASP A 4 2.98 -16.77 9.48
N LEU A 5 2.72 -15.52 9.07
CA LEU A 5 3.38 -14.88 7.94
C LEU A 5 4.76 -14.33 8.35
N ILE A 6 4.97 -14.03 9.64
CA ILE A 6 6.20 -13.38 10.16
C ILE A 6 7.49 -14.13 9.73
N PRO A 7 7.57 -15.47 9.84
CA PRO A 7 8.76 -16.20 9.42
C PRO A 7 8.99 -16.14 7.91
N ILE A 8 7.96 -16.03 7.08
CA ILE A 8 8.12 -15.97 5.63
C ILE A 8 8.69 -14.62 5.24
N ILE A 9 8.13 -13.55 5.80
CA ILE A 9 8.53 -12.16 5.54
C ILE A 9 10.00 -11.91 5.85
N ASN A 10 10.48 -12.47 6.96
CA ASN A 10 11.88 -12.32 7.35
C ASN A 10 12.85 -13.09 6.43
N ASN A 11 12.33 -13.92 5.52
CA ASN A 11 13.11 -14.78 4.63
C ASN A 11 12.88 -14.49 3.14
N ILE A 12 12.04 -13.50 2.79
CA ILE A 12 11.82 -13.09 1.40
C ILE A 12 12.64 -11.84 1.07
N ASN A 13 12.91 -11.62 -0.22
CA ASN A 13 13.55 -10.42 -0.73
C ASN A 13 12.63 -9.18 -0.62
N GLN A 14 12.72 -8.47 0.51
CA GLN A 14 11.91 -7.28 0.77
C GLN A 14 12.27 -6.10 -0.14
N GLU A 15 13.51 -6.04 -0.65
CA GLU A 15 13.94 -4.97 -1.57
C GLU A 15 13.19 -5.09 -2.90
N GLU A 16 13.15 -6.28 -3.49
CA GLU A 16 12.45 -6.54 -4.75
C GLU A 16 10.93 -6.33 -4.65
N ILE A 17 10.31 -6.75 -3.54
CA ILE A 17 8.89 -6.44 -3.29
C ILE A 17 8.68 -4.93 -3.17
N GLY A 18 9.60 -4.23 -2.49
CA GLY A 18 9.57 -2.78 -2.37
C GLY A 18 9.63 -2.08 -3.73
N GLU A 19 10.56 -2.48 -4.60
CA GLU A 19 10.68 -1.95 -5.96
C GLU A 19 9.40 -2.16 -6.78
N ILE A 20 8.80 -3.36 -6.73
CA ILE A 20 7.54 -3.63 -7.45
C ILE A 20 6.40 -2.75 -6.95
N LEU A 21 6.31 -2.53 -5.63
CA LEU A 21 5.26 -1.72 -5.03
C LEU A 21 5.50 -0.21 -5.24
N MET A 22 6.76 0.22 -5.32
CA MET A 22 7.16 1.55 -5.78
C MET A 22 6.64 1.80 -7.20
N ASP A 23 6.98 0.92 -8.14
CA ASP A 23 6.55 1.03 -9.55
C ASP A 23 5.02 1.12 -9.68
N ILE A 24 4.29 0.37 -8.85
CA ILE A 24 2.83 0.42 -8.81
C ILE A 24 2.33 1.77 -8.30
N SER A 25 2.97 2.32 -7.26
CA SER A 25 2.61 3.59 -6.63
C SER A 25 2.91 4.78 -7.55
N GLU A 26 4.09 4.82 -8.18
CA GLU A 26 4.44 5.80 -9.23
C GLU A 26 3.40 5.80 -10.36
N GLY A 27 2.96 4.61 -10.76
CA GLY A 27 1.96 4.44 -11.81
C GLY A 27 0.57 4.98 -11.48
N LEU A 28 0.30 5.39 -10.23
CA LEU A 28 -0.95 6.01 -9.81
C LEU A 28 -1.02 7.51 -10.13
N LEU A 29 0.12 8.20 -10.24
CA LEU A 29 0.20 9.62 -10.58
C LEU A 29 -0.64 9.99 -11.81
N TYR A 30 -0.66 9.09 -12.80
CA TYR A 30 -1.36 9.30 -14.07
C TYR A 30 -2.81 8.80 -14.09
N LYS A 31 -3.36 8.37 -12.94
CA LYS A 31 -4.65 7.68 -12.85
C LYS A 31 -5.71 8.41 -12.04
N GLY A 32 -5.39 9.56 -11.45
CA GLY A 32 -6.31 10.27 -10.55
C GLY A 32 -6.64 9.43 -9.31
N ALA A 33 -5.66 8.66 -8.84
CA ALA A 33 -5.74 7.79 -7.67
C ALA A 33 -4.39 7.88 -6.95
N ASN A 34 -4.36 7.55 -5.67
CA ASN A 34 -3.13 7.59 -4.87
C ASN A 34 -3.04 6.45 -3.84
N ILE A 35 -3.99 5.52 -3.89
CA ILE A 35 -3.98 4.27 -3.14
C ILE A 35 -4.10 3.11 -4.14
N ALA A 36 -3.18 2.14 -4.10
CA ALA A 36 -3.31 0.86 -4.80
C ALA A 36 -3.53 -0.28 -3.80
N ILE A 37 -4.51 -1.14 -4.08
CA ILE A 37 -4.71 -2.40 -3.34
C ILE A 37 -4.19 -3.54 -4.21
N CYS A 38 -3.18 -4.23 -3.70
CA CYS A 38 -2.50 -5.33 -4.35
C CYS A 38 -2.73 -6.61 -3.56
N LYS A 39 -2.69 -7.75 -4.25
CA LYS A 39 -2.76 -9.06 -3.61
C LYS A 39 -1.72 -10.02 -4.15
N ILE A 40 -1.32 -10.95 -3.29
CA ILE A 40 -0.50 -12.10 -3.67
C ILE A 40 -1.02 -13.33 -2.93
N SER A 41 -0.83 -14.52 -3.51
CA SER A 41 -1.12 -15.76 -2.80
C SER A 41 -0.04 -16.05 -1.75
N PHE A 42 -0.38 -16.82 -0.72
CA PHE A 42 0.60 -17.25 0.28
C PHE A 42 1.74 -18.06 -0.34
N ASP A 43 1.41 -18.95 -1.27
CA ASP A 43 2.39 -19.81 -1.91
C ASP A 43 3.31 -19.00 -2.82
N ASP A 44 2.78 -18.01 -3.54
CA ASP A 44 3.60 -17.13 -4.38
C ASP A 44 4.50 -16.22 -3.55
N LEU A 45 3.99 -15.63 -2.46
CA LEU A 45 4.79 -14.85 -1.53
C LEU A 45 5.94 -15.67 -0.95
N LYS A 46 5.67 -16.90 -0.53
CA LYS A 46 6.66 -17.80 0.06
C LYS A 46 7.74 -18.23 -0.94
N ASN A 47 7.39 -18.35 -2.21
CA ASN A 47 8.31 -18.77 -3.27
C ASN A 47 8.91 -17.58 -4.04
N GLU A 48 8.68 -16.34 -3.57
CA GLU A 48 9.16 -15.11 -4.21
C GLU A 48 8.68 -14.93 -5.66
N ASN A 49 7.50 -15.45 -5.99
CA ASN A 49 6.89 -15.26 -7.31
C ASN A 49 6.22 -13.88 -7.40
N PHE A 50 6.96 -12.79 -7.21
CA PHE A 50 6.38 -11.44 -7.10
C PHE A 50 5.76 -10.94 -8.41
N ASP A 51 6.13 -11.50 -9.56
CA ASP A 51 5.46 -11.28 -10.85
C ASP A 51 3.96 -11.63 -10.84
N THR A 52 3.52 -12.42 -9.85
CA THR A 52 2.11 -12.80 -9.68
C THR A 52 1.30 -11.80 -8.84
N ILE A 53 1.92 -10.73 -8.33
CA ILE A 53 1.21 -9.66 -7.61
C ILE A 53 0.10 -9.11 -8.52
N GLU A 54 -1.14 -9.24 -8.06
CA GLU A 54 -2.31 -8.75 -8.77
C GLU A 54 -2.73 -7.42 -8.17
N LYS A 55 -2.74 -6.36 -9.00
CA LYS A 55 -3.38 -5.10 -8.63
C LYS A 55 -4.90 -5.30 -8.71
N LEU A 56 -5.56 -5.30 -7.55
CA LEU A 56 -7.01 -5.44 -7.47
C LEU A 56 -7.71 -4.18 -7.99
N ASP A 57 -7.32 -3.03 -7.44
CA ASP A 57 -7.96 -1.77 -7.75
C ASP A 57 -7.08 -0.57 -7.32
N CYS A 58 -7.48 0.64 -7.70
CA CYS A 58 -6.89 1.86 -7.16
C CYS A 58 -7.94 2.92 -6.86
N TYR A 59 -7.65 3.69 -5.81
CA TYR A 59 -8.56 4.63 -5.19
C TYR A 59 -7.88 5.96 -4.95
N GLU A 60 -8.70 7.00 -4.91
CA GLU A 60 -8.31 8.30 -4.38
C GLU A 60 -8.47 8.29 -2.86
N TYR A 61 -7.60 9.01 -2.16
CA TYR A 61 -7.74 9.27 -0.74
C TYR A 61 -9.09 9.95 -0.48
N GLY A 62 -9.93 9.35 0.36
CA GLY A 62 -11.32 9.77 0.55
C GLY A 62 -12.35 8.77 0.04
N ASP A 63 -11.99 7.87 -0.88
CA ASP A 63 -12.89 6.83 -1.41
C ASP A 63 -12.99 5.60 -0.48
N TRP A 64 -13.28 5.87 0.80
CA TRP A 64 -13.31 4.86 1.86
C TRP A 64 -14.43 3.85 1.70
N ASP A 65 -15.57 4.29 1.15
CA ASP A 65 -16.73 3.43 0.91
C ASP A 65 -16.38 2.32 -0.09
N ASN A 66 -15.64 2.64 -1.17
CA ASN A 66 -15.22 1.61 -2.12
C ASN A 66 -14.06 0.76 -1.58
N LEU A 67 -13.10 1.36 -0.86
CA LEU A 67 -12.04 0.60 -0.17
C LEU A 67 -12.60 -0.43 0.82
N SER A 68 -13.76 -0.15 1.43
CA SER A 68 -14.43 -1.07 2.36
C SER A 68 -14.91 -2.39 1.75
N TYR A 69 -14.98 -2.49 0.41
CA TYR A 69 -15.24 -3.77 -0.27
C TYR A 69 -14.09 -4.76 -0.13
N TYR A 70 -12.86 -4.26 0.05
CA TYR A 70 -11.66 -5.08 0.15
C TYR A 70 -11.10 -5.17 1.57
N LEU A 71 -11.33 -4.14 2.38
CA LEU A 71 -10.65 -3.96 3.65
C LEU A 71 -11.62 -3.87 4.82
N SER A 72 -11.21 -4.39 5.97
CA SER A 72 -11.94 -4.21 7.23
C SER A 72 -11.93 -2.75 7.69
N GLU A 73 -12.93 -2.34 8.47
CA GLU A 73 -13.01 -0.99 9.06
C GLU A 73 -11.74 -0.61 9.84
N LYS A 74 -11.18 -1.54 10.61
CA LYS A 74 -9.93 -1.34 11.35
C LYS A 74 -8.76 -1.05 10.42
N GLU A 75 -8.69 -1.73 9.29
CA GLU A 75 -7.63 -1.54 8.31
C GLU A 75 -7.79 -0.20 7.58
N LEU A 76 -9.03 0.22 7.29
CA LEU A 76 -9.31 1.56 6.79
C LEU A 76 -8.85 2.64 7.77
N GLU A 77 -9.14 2.49 9.07
CA GLU A 77 -8.68 3.43 10.10
C GLU A 77 -7.15 3.45 10.23
N ARG A 78 -6.48 2.29 10.07
CA ARG A 78 -5.02 2.22 10.01
C ARG A 78 -4.48 3.04 8.83
N ILE A 79 -5.04 2.84 7.63
CA ILE A 79 -4.61 3.55 6.41
C ILE A 79 -4.85 5.05 6.57
N LYS A 80 -6.02 5.48 7.06
CA LYS A 80 -6.29 6.91 7.30
C LYS A 80 -5.25 7.53 8.22
N LYS A 81 -5.02 6.91 9.38
CA LYS A 81 -4.01 7.38 10.34
C LYS A 81 -2.62 7.42 9.71
N GLN A 82 -2.29 6.44 8.87
CA GLN A 82 -0.99 6.36 8.22
C GLN A 82 -0.76 7.55 7.28
N PHE A 83 -1.75 7.89 6.45
CA PHE A 83 -1.69 9.07 5.60
C PHE A 83 -1.63 10.37 6.41
N ASP A 84 -2.34 10.47 7.53
CA ASP A 84 -2.27 11.64 8.41
C ASP A 84 -0.87 11.81 9.01
N ASP A 85 -0.27 10.72 9.52
CA ASP A 85 1.09 10.71 10.06
C ASP A 85 2.12 11.08 8.96
N ASP A 86 1.94 10.55 7.75
CA ASP A 86 2.84 10.82 6.62
C ASP A 86 2.75 12.27 6.13
N LEU A 87 1.53 12.82 6.10
CA LEU A 87 1.33 14.22 5.78
C LEU A 87 1.97 15.13 6.82
N GLU A 88 1.85 14.81 8.12
CA GLU A 88 2.50 15.57 9.19
C GLU A 88 4.03 15.58 9.00
N MET A 89 4.63 14.41 8.73
CA MET A 89 6.06 14.30 8.46
C MET A 89 6.50 15.10 7.22
N LEU A 90 5.67 15.11 6.17
CA LEU A 90 5.96 15.80 4.92
C LEU A 90 5.79 17.32 5.02
N ILE A 91 4.82 17.80 5.79
CA ILE A 91 4.64 19.25 6.02
C ILE A 91 5.80 19.82 6.85
N GLU A 92 6.39 19.02 7.73
CA GLU A 92 7.57 19.40 8.51
C GLU A 92 8.87 19.40 7.71
N ASP A 93 8.89 18.81 6.50
CA ASP A 93 10.04 18.75 5.62
C ASP A 93 10.07 19.96 4.66
N ASP A 94 11.05 20.85 4.85
CA ASP A 94 11.25 22.05 4.02
C ASP A 94 11.54 21.72 2.53
N GLU A 95 11.90 20.47 2.20
CA GLU A 95 12.10 20.00 0.81
C GLU A 95 10.85 19.40 0.16
N SER A 96 9.76 19.25 0.92
CA SER A 96 8.51 18.65 0.46
C SER A 96 7.52 19.71 -0.03
N ASP A 97 6.95 19.47 -1.21
CA ASP A 97 5.86 20.27 -1.79
C ASP A 97 4.46 19.67 -1.51
N VAL A 98 4.37 18.64 -0.65
CA VAL A 98 3.10 17.96 -0.34
C VAL A 98 2.33 18.72 0.75
N ASP A 99 1.10 19.12 0.45
CA ASP A 99 0.23 19.87 1.37
C ASP A 99 -1.05 19.10 1.76
N SER A 100 -1.27 17.92 1.18
CA SER A 100 -2.44 17.09 1.43
C SER A 100 -2.18 15.61 1.15
N CYS A 101 -3.01 14.75 1.73
CA CYS A 101 -2.95 13.30 1.54
C CYS A 101 -3.11 12.86 0.07
N TYR A 102 -3.62 13.71 -0.81
CA TYR A 102 -3.75 13.43 -2.25
C TYR A 102 -2.38 13.39 -2.96
N GLY A 103 -1.36 14.05 -2.40
CA GLY A 103 0.03 14.03 -2.91
C GLY A 103 0.85 12.82 -2.42
N ILE A 104 0.27 11.94 -1.62
CA ILE A 104 0.95 10.76 -1.06
C ILE A 104 0.48 9.53 -1.84
N PHE A 105 1.42 8.79 -2.43
CA PHE A 105 1.11 7.61 -3.24
C PHE A 105 1.54 6.34 -2.52
N SER A 106 0.58 5.46 -2.26
CA SER A 106 0.81 4.26 -1.47
C SER A 106 0.25 3.02 -2.15
N SER A 107 0.98 1.93 -2.05
CA SER A 107 0.52 0.60 -2.44
C SER A 107 0.53 -0.34 -1.25
N PHE A 108 -0.58 -1.07 -1.10
CA PHE A 108 -0.81 -1.99 0.00
C PHE A 108 -0.92 -3.41 -0.56
N LEU A 109 0.04 -4.26 -0.22
CA LEU A 109 0.06 -5.66 -0.62
C LEU A 109 -0.54 -6.55 0.46
N TYR A 110 -1.60 -7.26 0.13
CA TYR A 110 -2.27 -8.20 1.01
C TYR A 110 -2.07 -9.65 0.55
N CYS A 111 -1.88 -10.55 1.52
CA CYS A 111 -1.90 -11.97 1.24
C CYS A 111 -3.34 -12.52 1.24
N ASN A 112 -3.77 -13.12 0.12
CA ASN A 112 -5.16 -13.55 -0.15
C ASN A 112 -5.85 -14.39 0.93
N ASP A 113 -5.09 -15.12 1.74
CA ASP A 113 -5.66 -15.92 2.83
C ASP A 113 -6.16 -15.05 4.01
N ALA A 114 -5.90 -13.74 4.00
CA ALA A 114 -6.01 -12.91 5.20
C ALA A 114 -6.44 -11.44 4.97
N MET A 115 -6.98 -11.07 3.81
CA MET A 115 -7.46 -9.69 3.53
C MET A 115 -8.44 -9.14 4.58
N ASN A 116 -9.22 -10.02 5.23
CA ASN A 116 -10.22 -9.67 6.24
C ASN A 116 -9.82 -10.07 7.67
N ASP A 117 -8.61 -10.61 7.87
CA ASP A 117 -8.16 -11.06 9.18
C ASP A 117 -7.12 -10.07 9.72
N GLU A 118 -7.13 -9.76 11.02
CA GLU A 118 -6.13 -8.86 11.66
C GLU A 118 -4.69 -9.38 11.53
N LYS A 119 -4.53 -10.59 10.98
CA LYS A 119 -3.29 -11.30 10.70
C LYS A 119 -2.89 -11.26 9.23
N GLY A 120 -3.65 -10.55 8.39
CA GLY A 120 -3.23 -10.19 7.05
C GLY A 120 -1.90 -9.50 7.11
N TYR A 121 -0.91 -10.07 6.41
CA TYR A 121 0.35 -9.38 6.27
C TYR A 121 0.21 -8.30 5.22
N ASN A 122 0.60 -7.10 5.61
CA ASN A 122 0.63 -5.90 4.80
C ASN A 122 2.10 -5.59 4.52
N PHE A 123 2.50 -5.65 3.25
CA PHE A 123 3.70 -4.92 2.82
C PHE A 123 3.22 -3.57 2.30
N GLU A 124 3.83 -2.52 2.81
CA GLU A 124 3.48 -1.15 2.48
C GLU A 124 4.71 -0.48 1.88
N TYR A 125 4.56 -0.04 0.63
CA TYR A 125 5.52 0.86 0.04
C TYR A 125 4.85 2.21 -0.16
N LYS A 126 5.55 3.25 0.27
CA LYS A 126 5.17 4.64 0.06
C LYS A 126 6.17 5.22 -0.90
N ASP A 127 5.66 5.71 -2.00
CA ASP A 127 6.47 6.51 -2.90
C ASP A 127 6.12 7.98 -2.73
N PHE A 128 7.15 8.81 -2.63
CA PHE A 128 7.01 10.25 -2.52
C PHE A 128 7.01 10.84 -3.93
N VAL A 129 5.85 11.33 -4.40
CA VAL A 129 5.76 11.96 -5.72
C VAL A 129 5.26 13.39 -5.60
N TRP A 130 6.20 14.28 -5.88
CA TRP A 130 6.11 15.72 -6.10
C TRP A 130 4.76 16.23 -6.65
N CYS A 131 4.23 17.28 -6.02
CA CYS A 131 3.16 18.10 -6.59
C CYS A 131 3.65 18.74 -7.89
N ALA A 132 3.02 18.39 -9.01
CA ALA A 132 3.07 19.26 -10.18
C ALA A 132 2.45 20.60 -9.77
N THR A 133 3.31 21.60 -9.53
CA THR A 133 2.89 22.99 -9.49
C THR A 133 2.18 23.29 -10.81
N ASP A 134 0.96 23.85 -10.72
CA ASP A 134 0.29 24.51 -11.84
C ASP A 134 1.24 25.43 -12.64
#